data_AF-A0A958MT83-F1
#
_entry.id   AF-A0A958MT83-F1
#
_cell.length_a   1.000
_cell.length_b   1.000
_cell.length_c   1.000
_cell.angle_alpha   90.00
_cell.angle_beta   90.00
_cell.angle_gamma   90.00
#
_symmetry.space_group_name_H-M   'P 1'
#
loop_
_entity.id
_entity.type
_entity.pdbx_description
1 polymer ?
#
loop_
_entity_poly.entity_id
_entity_poly.type
_entity_poly.pdbx_seq_one_letter_code
_entity_poly.pdbx_strand_id
1 'polypeptide(L)'
;MGSLRKGLEQLKFDSRMTEWNESQGLLTKEEYQKHLDSLPDLSGRVVPLTLEDEANGSDIFDSGMGHTGGHSDGGMDPSTH
;
A
#
# COMPACT_ATOMS: atom_id res chain seq x y z
N MET A 1 19.75 -11.95 26.22
CA MET A 1 19.91 -11.27 24.92
C MET A 1 19.51 -12.19 23.75
N GLY A 2 18.23 -12.56 23.62
CA GLY A 2 17.77 -13.46 22.54
C GLY A 2 16.75 -12.84 21.59
N SER A 3 15.97 -11.85 22.04
CA SER A 3 14.83 -11.32 21.28
C SER A 3 15.23 -10.29 20.21
N LEU A 4 16.29 -9.50 20.45
CA LEU A 4 16.72 -8.45 19.52
C LEU A 4 17.31 -9.02 18.22
N ARG A 5 18.22 -9.99 18.31
CA ARG A 5 18.82 -10.64 17.12
C ARG A 5 17.74 -11.28 16.24
N LYS A 6 16.79 -11.98 16.87
CA LYS A 6 15.69 -12.63 16.16
C LYS A 6 14.78 -11.63 15.45
N GLY A 7 14.51 -10.47 16.07
CA GLY A 7 13.74 -9.40 15.43
C GLY A 7 14.48 -8.77 14.24
N LEU A 8 15.79 -8.58 14.34
CA LEU A 8 16.60 -8.07 13.24
C LEU A 8 16.67 -9.05 12.06
N GLU A 9 16.74 -10.36 12.32
CA GLU A 9 16.68 -11.39 11.28
C GLU A 9 15.33 -11.41 10.55
N GLN A 10 14.23 -11.15 11.26
CA GLN A 10 12.90 -11.06 10.64
C GLN A 10 12.75 -9.82 9.76
N LEU A 11 13.43 -8.72 10.09
CA LEU A 11 13.41 -7.49 9.30
C LEU A 11 14.00 -7.69 7.89
N LYS A 12 14.92 -8.67 7.73
CA LYS A 12 15.48 -9.06 6.42
C LYS A 12 14.39 -9.46 5.42
N PHE A 13 13.31 -10.07 5.91
CA PHE A 13 12.20 -10.60 5.10
C PHE A 13 10.94 -9.71 5.17
N ASP A 14 11.04 -8.48 5.69
CA ASP A 14 9.91 -7.53 5.69
C ASP A 14 9.52 -7.22 4.24
N SER A 15 8.23 -7.39 3.93
CA SER A 15 7.69 -7.22 2.58
C SER A 15 7.92 -5.81 2.02
N ARG A 16 7.91 -4.79 2.88
CA ARG A 16 8.13 -3.38 2.48
C ARG A 16 9.59 -3.09 2.12
N MET A 17 10.51 -3.95 2.55
CA MET A 17 11.95 -3.80 2.33
C MET A 17 12.51 -4.81 1.34
N THR A 18 11.70 -5.72 0.80
CA THR A 18 12.19 -6.86 0.01
C THR A 18 12.98 -6.40 -1.22
N GLU A 19 12.42 -5.49 -2.03
CA GLU A 19 13.09 -4.97 -3.23
C GLU A 19 14.37 -4.19 -2.90
N TRP A 20 14.33 -3.41 -1.81
CA TRP A 20 15.50 -2.67 -1.36
C TRP A 20 16.60 -3.62 -0.87
N ASN A 21 16.27 -4.61 -0.05
CA ASN A 21 17.20 -5.62 0.45
C ASN A 21 17.83 -6.43 -0.71
N GLU A 22 17.05 -6.74 -1.75
CA GLU A 22 17.56 -7.39 -2.96
C GLU A 22 18.56 -6.49 -3.69
N SER A 23 18.23 -5.22 -3.89
CA SER A 23 19.12 -4.25 -4.56
C SER A 23 20.43 -4.02 -3.81
N GLN A 24 20.41 -4.12 -2.47
CA GLN A 24 21.59 -3.97 -1.62
C GLN A 24 22.39 -5.28 -1.48
N GLY A 25 21.92 -6.38 -2.07
CA GLY A 25 22.55 -7.71 -1.92
C GLY A 25 22.42 -8.29 -0.51
N LEU A 26 21.51 -7.75 0.31
CA LEU A 26 21.24 -8.25 1.65
C LEU A 26 20.35 -9.50 1.62
N LEU A 27 19.57 -9.71 0.56
CA LEU A 27 18.67 -10.85 0.38
C LEU A 27 18.71 -11.29 -1.08
N THR A 28 18.89 -12.58 -1.36
CA THR A 28 18.77 -13.10 -2.74
C THR A 28 17.35 -13.60 -3.02
N LYS A 29 16.99 -13.71 -4.31
CA LYS A 29 15.69 -14.26 -4.72
C LYS A 29 15.50 -15.70 -4.23
N GLU A 30 16.56 -16.51 -4.26
CA GLU A 30 16.53 -17.90 -3.82
C GLU A 30 16.34 -18.00 -2.30
N GLU A 31 17.02 -17.12 -1.53
CA GLU A 31 16.83 -17.05 -0.09
C GLU A 31 15.41 -16.61 0.28
N TYR A 32 14.86 -15.63 -0.45
CA TYR A 32 13.49 -15.15 -0.23
C TYR A 32 12.46 -16.24 -0.55
N GLN A 33 12.61 -16.94 -1.68
CA GLN A 33 11.72 -18.03 -2.05
C GLN A 33 11.76 -19.15 -1.01
N LYS A 34 12.96 -19.56 -0.57
CA LYS A 34 13.11 -20.57 0.49
C LYS A 34 12.45 -20.14 1.80
N HIS A 35 12.47 -18.84 2.12
CA HIS A 35 11.76 -18.32 3.29
C HIS A 35 10.25 -18.47 3.12
N LEU A 36 9.69 -18.07 1.98
CA LEU A 36 8.26 -18.21 1.69
C LEU A 36 7.81 -19.68 1.76
N ASP A 37 8.59 -20.59 1.18
CA ASP A 37 8.30 -22.03 1.19
C ASP A 37 8.34 -22.63 2.62
N SER A 38 9.07 -21.98 3.54
CA SER A 38 9.16 -22.41 4.94
C SER A 38 8.00 -21.94 5.82
N LEU A 39 7.18 -21.00 5.33
CA LEU A 39 6.05 -20.47 6.09
C LEU A 39 4.93 -21.51 6.17
N PRO A 40 4.33 -21.72 7.35
CA PRO A 40 3.21 -22.64 7.49
C PRO A 40 1.99 -22.11 6.74
N ASP A 41 1.23 -22.99 6.12
CA ASP A 41 -0.10 -22.63 5.62
C ASP A 41 -1.03 -22.33 6.80
N LEU A 42 -1.58 -21.12 6.80
CA LEU A 42 -2.54 -20.65 7.80
C LEU A 42 -3.94 -20.44 7.22
N SER A 43 -4.17 -20.78 5.95
CA SER A 43 -5.44 -20.61 5.26
C SER A 43 -6.61 -21.29 5.99
N GLY A 44 -6.39 -22.47 6.58
CA GLY A 44 -7.41 -23.19 7.37
C GLY A 44 -7.64 -22.66 8.79
N ARG A 45 -6.87 -21.66 9.25
CA ARG A 45 -6.98 -21.08 10.61
C ARG A 45 -7.64 -19.70 10.63
N VAL A 46 -8.17 -19.25 9.49
CA VAL A 46 -8.85 -17.95 9.39
C VAL A 46 -10.34 -18.11 9.69
N VAL A 47 -10.90 -17.15 10.41
CA VAL A 47 -12.36 -17.01 10.54
C VAL A 47 -12.82 -16.17 9.34
N PRO A 48 -13.80 -16.63 8.55
CA PRO A 48 -14.34 -15.82 7.46
C PRO A 48 -14.95 -14.54 8.02
N LEU A 49 -14.44 -13.39 7.56
CA LEU A 49 -15.05 -12.11 7.85
C LEU A 49 -16.29 -11.97 6.96
N THR A 50 -17.46 -12.25 7.51
CA THR A 50 -18.74 -11.89 6.89
C THR A 50 -19.05 -10.46 7.28
N LEU A 51 -18.89 -9.52 6.35
CA LEU A 51 -19.50 -8.20 6.47
C LEU A 51 -21.01 -8.43 6.33
N GLU A 52 -21.73 -8.41 7.45
CA GLU A 52 -23.19 -8.35 7.39
C GLU A 52 -23.54 -7.03 6.68
N ASP A 53 -24.11 -7.13 5.48
CA ASP A 53 -24.78 -6.03 4.81
C ASP A 53 -26.04 -5.68 5.60
N GLU A 54 -25.92 -5.21 6.84
CA GLU A 54 -26.94 -4.34 7.40
C GLU A 54 -26.83 -3.03 6.62
N ALA A 55 -27.66 -2.96 5.58
CA ALA A 55 -27.96 -1.77 4.83
C ALA A 55 -28.39 -0.63 5.77
N ASN A 56 -27.42 0.13 6.27
CA ASN A 56 -27.57 1.46 6.83
C ASN A 56 -26.25 2.21 6.71
N GLY A 57 -25.96 2.62 5.48
CA GLY A 57 -24.79 3.42 5.13
C GLY A 57 -24.82 3.88 3.69
N SER A 58 -25.99 4.21 3.15
CA SER A 58 -26.17 4.76 1.80
C SER A 58 -25.67 6.21 1.64
N ASP A 59 -24.99 6.79 2.64
CA ASP A 59 -24.59 8.20 2.64
C ASP A 59 -23.05 8.40 2.69
N ILE A 60 -22.28 7.65 1.90
CA ILE A 60 -20.81 7.89 1.77
C ILE A 60 -20.38 8.28 0.34
N PHE A 61 -21.30 8.41 -0.61
CA PHE A 61 -21.00 8.96 -1.93
C PHE A 61 -22.10 9.89 -2.44
N ASP A 62 -22.40 10.95 -1.68
CA ASP A 62 -23.12 12.11 -2.22
C ASP A 62 -22.13 13.08 -2.89
N SER A 63 -22.02 12.92 -4.21
CA SER A 63 -22.11 14.02 -5.18
C SER A 63 -21.33 15.32 -4.90
N GLY A 64 -20.02 15.22 -4.73
CA GLY A 64 -19.11 16.37 -4.84
C GLY A 64 -18.53 16.54 -6.24
N MET A 65 -19.38 16.70 -7.27
CA MET A 65 -18.96 17.20 -8.58
C MET A 65 -18.41 18.64 -8.43
N GLY A 66 -17.15 18.77 -8.06
CA GLY A 66 -16.37 20.01 -8.18
C GLY A 66 -15.89 20.16 -9.61
N HIS A 67 -16.79 20.62 -10.48
CA HIS A 67 -16.54 21.08 -11.84
C HIS A 67 -15.22 21.85 -11.91
N THR A 68 -14.28 21.38 -12.74
CA THR A 68 -13.06 22.09 -13.10
C THR A 68 -13.44 23.34 -13.89
N GLY A 69 -13.79 24.41 -13.17
CA GLY A 69 -13.99 25.74 -13.74
C GLY A 69 -12.64 26.30 -14.14
N GLY A 70 -12.41 26.40 -15.46
CA GLY A 70 -11.20 26.93 -16.04
C GLY A 70 -10.86 28.31 -15.50
N HIS A 71 -9.59 28.49 -15.14
CA HIS A 71 -8.97 29.81 -15.14
C HIS A 71 -9.07 30.34 -16.56
N SER A 72 -9.99 31.27 -16.80
CA SER A 72 -9.95 32.14 -17.96
C SER A 72 -8.66 32.94 -17.89
N ASP A 73 -7.71 32.60 -18.75
CA ASP A 73 -6.61 33.47 -19.15
C ASP A 73 -7.23 34.83 -19.51
N GLY A 74 -7.03 35.80 -18.63
CA GLY A 74 -7.38 37.19 -18.87
C GLY A 74 -6.54 37.69 -20.04
N GLY A 75 -7.15 37.69 -21.21
CA GLY A 75 -6.55 38.20 -22.45
C GLY A 75 -6.09 39.65 -22.30
N MET A 76 -4.92 39.90 -22.88
CA MET A 76 -4.39 41.21 -23.25
C MET A 76 -5.49 42.21 -23.65
N ASP A 77 -5.47 43.39 -23.04
CA ASP A 77 -5.94 44.63 -23.63
C ASP A 77 -4.75 45.46 -24.16
N PRO A 78 -4.66 45.71 -25.48
CA PRO A 78 -3.61 46.54 -26.05
C PRO A 78 -4.03 48.01 -25.97
N SER A 79 -3.63 48.72 -24.91
CA SER A 79 -3.74 50.17 -24.89
C SER A 79 -2.59 50.79 -25.68
N THR A 80 -2.89 51.05 -26.93
CA THR A 80 -2.22 52.00 -27.82
C THR A 80 -2.52 53.42 -27.32
N HIS A 81 -1.52 54.15 -26.82
CA HIS A 81 -1.11 55.45 -27.37
C HIS A 81 0.13 56.01 -26.68
#